data_AF-A0A126V5G0-F1
#
_entry.id   AF-A0A126V5G0-F1
#
_cell.length_a   1.000
_cell.length_b   1.000
_cell.length_c   1.000
_cell.angle_alpha   90.00
_cell.angle_beta   90.00
_cell.angle_gamma   90.00
#
_symmetry.space_group_name_H-M   'P 1'
#
loop_
_entity.id
_entity.type
_entity.pdbx_description
1 polymer ?
#
loop_
_entity_poly.entity_id
_entity_poly.type
_entity_poly.pdbx_seq_one_letter_code
_entity_poly.pdbx_strand_id
1 'polypeptide(L)'
;MRFGDDWEKAIADMKYSILNTVKTSNGQIVETTVKNKDLKMSERELELLLSDLLKQQDKRCAITGLPLQYETDKNMRPSADRINSDGHYEVGNLQLVCRFVNFWKQAMPDDEFRRLIQIVRES
;
A
#
# COMPACT_ATOMS: atom_id res chain seq x y z
N MET A 1 -29.57 20.30 -14.63
CA MET A 1 -28.87 20.43 -13.33
C MET A 1 -27.65 21.30 -13.58
N ARG A 2 -27.58 22.51 -13.02
CA ARG A 2 -26.34 23.32 -13.04
C ARG A 2 -25.56 22.91 -11.79
N PHE A 3 -24.41 22.29 -11.97
CA PHE A 3 -23.48 22.01 -10.89
C PHE A 3 -22.66 23.30 -10.63
N GLY A 4 -22.29 23.58 -9.38
CA GLY A 4 -21.60 24.82 -8.99
C GLY A 4 -20.11 24.84 -9.34
N ASP A 5 -19.42 25.92 -8.97
CA ASP A 5 -18.02 26.20 -9.31
C ASP A 5 -17.04 25.06 -8.96
N ASP A 6 -17.26 24.34 -7.85
CA ASP A 6 -16.42 23.20 -7.43
C ASP A 6 -16.46 22.03 -8.42
N TRP A 7 -17.61 21.80 -9.06
CA TRP A 7 -17.77 20.76 -10.06
C TRP A 7 -17.02 21.11 -11.34
N GLU A 8 -17.12 22.37 -11.78
CA GLU A 8 -16.41 22.85 -12.97
C GLU A 8 -14.90 22.79 -12.75
N LYS A 9 -14.43 23.15 -11.54
CA LYS A 9 -13.02 23.01 -11.14
C LYS A 9 -12.57 21.54 -11.18
N ALA A 10 -13.34 20.62 -10.60
CA ALA A 10 -13.00 19.19 -10.63
C ALA A 10 -12.88 18.65 -12.05
N ILE A 11 -13.79 19.03 -12.96
CA ILE A 11 -13.70 18.68 -14.37
C ILE A 11 -12.44 19.26 -15.01
N ALA A 12 -12.11 20.53 -14.72
CA ALA A 12 -10.93 21.17 -15.27
C ALA A 12 -9.64 20.48 -14.82
N ASP A 13 -9.53 20.14 -13.53
CA ASP A 13 -8.36 19.45 -12.95
C ASP A 13 -8.19 18.05 -13.56
N MET A 14 -9.27 17.27 -13.66
CA MET A 14 -9.23 15.95 -14.30
C MET A 14 -8.83 16.04 -15.77
N LYS A 15 -9.42 16.98 -16.53
CA LYS A 15 -9.08 17.23 -17.92
C LYS A 15 -7.61 17.59 -18.08
N TYR A 16 -7.08 18.47 -17.23
CA TYR A 16 -5.68 18.85 -17.24
C TYR A 16 -4.78 17.65 -16.99
N SER A 17 -5.08 16.84 -15.97
CA SER A 17 -4.32 15.63 -15.66
C SER A 17 -4.31 14.64 -16.84
N ILE A 18 -5.45 14.42 -17.49
CA ILE A 18 -5.56 13.53 -18.66
C ILE A 18 -4.70 14.05 -19.81
N LEU A 19 -4.85 15.32 -20.18
CA LEU A 19 -4.11 15.91 -21.28
C LEU A 19 -2.60 15.89 -21.02
N ASN A 20 -2.19 16.13 -19.78
CA ASN A 20 -0.79 16.05 -19.40
C ASN A 20 -0.26 14.60 -19.52
N THR A 21 -0.96 13.62 -18.97
CA THR A 21 -0.58 12.20 -19.08
C THR A 21 -0.48 11.73 -20.53
N VAL A 22 -1.42 12.11 -21.41
CA VAL A 22 -1.37 11.76 -22.84
C VAL A 22 -0.14 12.36 -23.51
N LYS A 23 0.22 13.60 -23.16
CA LYS A 23 1.40 14.26 -23.71
C LYS A 23 2.70 13.63 -23.24
N THR A 24 2.76 13.17 -21.99
CA THR A 24 4.02 12.72 -21.35
C THR A 24 4.22 11.21 -21.39
N SER A 25 3.18 10.39 -21.44
CA SER A 25 3.27 8.92 -21.41
C SER A 25 3.45 8.33 -22.82
N ASN A 26 4.47 8.80 -23.54
CA ASN A 26 4.75 8.49 -24.95
C ASN A 26 5.61 7.23 -25.17
N GLY A 27 5.61 6.29 -24.22
CA GLY A 27 6.43 5.07 -24.27
C GLY A 27 7.90 5.28 -23.91
N GLN A 28 8.27 6.44 -23.38
CA GLN A 28 9.62 6.69 -22.86
C GLN A 28 10.02 5.70 -21.76
N ILE A 29 11.30 5.31 -21.76
CA ILE A 29 11.92 4.59 -20.67
C ILE A 29 12.38 5.63 -19.65
N VAL A 30 11.90 5.51 -18.42
CA VAL A 30 12.27 6.40 -17.31
C VAL A 30 13.15 5.62 -16.35
N GLU A 31 14.36 6.11 -16.10
CA GLU A 31 15.21 5.61 -15.03
C GLU A 31 14.66 6.09 -13.69
N THR A 32 14.52 5.18 -12.73
CA THR A 32 14.06 5.50 -11.37
C THR A 32 15.14 5.16 -10.36
N THR A 33 15.26 5.99 -9.33
CA THR A 33 16.05 5.64 -8.15
C THR A 33 15.29 4.59 -7.33
N VAL A 34 15.97 3.49 -7.00
CA VAL A 34 15.43 2.47 -6.09
C VAL A 34 15.90 2.79 -4.68
N LYS A 35 14.97 2.92 -3.72
CA LYS A 35 15.29 3.16 -2.31
C LYS A 35 16.07 1.97 -1.75
N ASN A 36 17.08 2.23 -0.92
CA ASN A 36 17.77 1.18 -0.15
C ASN A 36 16.80 0.58 0.89
N LYS A 37 16.63 -0.74 0.86
CA LYS A 37 15.72 -1.47 1.75
C LYS A 37 16.47 -2.58 2.48
N ASP A 38 17.40 -2.19 3.32
CA ASP A 38 18.23 -3.15 4.06
C ASP A 38 17.39 -4.03 4.98
N LEU A 39 17.87 -5.24 5.21
CA LEU A 39 17.42 -6.09 6.30
C LEU A 39 18.30 -5.78 7.53
N LYS A 40 17.71 -5.26 8.60
CA LYS A 40 18.42 -4.87 9.83
C LYS A 40 18.36 -5.96 10.92
N MET A 41 18.25 -7.22 10.50
CA MET A 41 18.21 -8.41 11.36
C MET A 41 18.74 -9.62 10.59
N SER A 42 19.04 -10.72 11.28
CA SER A 42 19.36 -11.99 10.64
C SER A 42 18.12 -12.64 10.02
N GLU A 43 18.32 -13.57 9.08
CA GLU A 43 17.22 -14.32 8.47
C GLU A 43 16.41 -15.12 9.51
N ARG A 44 17.08 -15.65 10.53
CA ARG A 44 16.42 -16.38 11.63
C ARG A 44 15.55 -15.47 12.48
N GLU A 45 16.03 -14.27 12.80
CA GLU A 45 15.23 -13.26 13.52
C GLU A 45 14.03 -12.82 12.69
N LEU A 46 14.19 -12.68 11.37
CA LEU A 46 13.10 -12.37 10.46
C LEU A 46 12.03 -13.47 10.45
N GLU A 47 12.43 -14.75 10.36
CA GLU A 47 11.49 -15.88 10.39
C GLU A 47 10.68 -15.90 11.70
N LEU A 48 11.36 -15.72 12.84
CA LEU A 48 10.72 -15.64 14.16
C LEU A 48 9.74 -14.45 14.22
N LEU A 49 10.17 -13.27 13.77
CA LEU A 49 9.33 -12.08 13.74
C LEU A 49 8.07 -12.27 12.88
N LEU A 50 8.20 -12.84 11.68
CA LEU A 50 7.06 -13.08 10.79
C LEU A 50 6.08 -14.10 11.40
N SER A 51 6.59 -15.15 12.04
CA SER A 51 5.78 -16.13 12.76
C SER A 51 5.01 -15.49 13.93
N ASP A 52 5.68 -14.64 14.70
CA ASP A 52 5.05 -13.96 15.83
C ASP A 52 4.03 -12.91 15.40
N LEU A 53 4.30 -12.17 14.32
CA LEU A 53 3.32 -11.25 13.71
C LEU A 53 2.07 -12.00 13.24
N LEU A 54 2.21 -13.16 12.58
CA LEU A 54 1.06 -13.97 12.17
C LEU A 54 0.18 -14.38 13.37
N LYS A 55 0.80 -14.73 14.49
CA LYS A 55 0.08 -15.10 15.73
C LYS A 55 -0.58 -13.89 16.37
N GLN A 56 0.16 -12.80 16.57
CA GLN A 56 -0.32 -11.58 17.21
C GLN A 56 -1.47 -10.93 16.44
N GLN A 57 -1.43 -10.98 15.11
CA GLN A 57 -2.48 -10.46 14.24
C GLN A 57 -3.66 -11.43 14.03
N ASP A 58 -3.68 -12.58 14.71
CA ASP A 58 -4.71 -13.62 14.53
C ASP A 58 -4.90 -14.02 13.05
N LYS A 59 -3.80 -14.15 12.30
CA LYS A 59 -3.79 -14.44 10.86
C LYS A 59 -4.69 -13.50 10.04
N ARG A 60 -4.80 -12.23 10.45
CA ARG A 60 -5.53 -11.18 9.73
C ARG A 60 -4.59 -10.10 9.21
N CYS A 61 -5.00 -9.45 8.13
CA CYS A 61 -4.34 -8.28 7.58
C CYS A 61 -4.32 -7.15 8.61
N ALA A 62 -3.15 -6.59 8.91
CA ALA A 62 -2.99 -5.53 9.90
C ALA A 62 -3.73 -4.23 9.55
N ILE A 63 -3.96 -3.95 8.26
CA ILE A 63 -4.65 -2.73 7.80
C ILE A 63 -6.16 -2.95 7.71
N THR A 64 -6.58 -4.08 7.14
CA THR A 64 -8.00 -4.31 6.83
C THR A 64 -8.68 -5.30 7.78
N GLY A 65 -7.96 -6.03 8.63
CA GLY A 65 -8.54 -7.10 9.44
C GLY A 65 -9.13 -8.29 8.65
N LEU A 66 -8.99 -8.30 7.32
CA LEU A 66 -9.40 -9.43 6.48
C LEU A 66 -8.58 -10.68 6.82
N PRO A 67 -9.17 -11.88 6.80
CA PRO A 67 -8.42 -13.11 7.04
C PRO A 67 -7.39 -13.32 5.93
N LEU A 68 -6.17 -13.68 6.32
CA LEU A 68 -5.12 -14.08 5.39
C LEU A 68 -5.41 -15.49 4.86
N GLN A 69 -5.19 -15.72 3.58
CA GLN A 69 -5.40 -17.02 2.92
C GLN A 69 -4.10 -17.52 2.32
N TYR A 70 -3.79 -18.82 2.40
CA TYR A 70 -2.49 -19.34 1.96
C TYR A 70 -2.54 -19.97 0.56
N GLU A 71 -3.64 -20.63 0.20
CA GLU A 71 -3.68 -21.51 -0.97
C GLU A 71 -4.44 -20.93 -2.15
N THR A 72 -5.61 -20.37 -1.89
CA THR A 72 -6.64 -20.04 -2.89
C THR A 72 -6.37 -18.75 -3.65
N ASP A 73 -6.59 -17.60 -3.01
CA ASP A 73 -6.50 -16.30 -3.66
C ASP A 73 -5.14 -15.66 -3.39
N LYS A 74 -4.35 -15.47 -4.47
CA LYS A 74 -3.05 -14.81 -4.41
C LYS A 74 -3.12 -13.40 -3.82
N ASN A 75 -4.24 -12.69 -4.01
CA ASN A 75 -4.44 -11.35 -3.46
C ASN A 75 -4.61 -11.37 -1.94
N MET A 76 -5.15 -12.46 -1.40
CA MET A 76 -5.41 -12.64 0.03
C MET A 76 -4.21 -13.25 0.79
N ARG A 77 -3.13 -13.60 0.09
CA ARG A 77 -1.90 -14.12 0.71
C ARG A 77 -1.22 -13.11 1.63
N PRO A 78 -0.61 -13.58 2.73
CA PRO A 78 0.23 -12.72 3.57
C PRO A 78 1.34 -12.07 2.75
N SER A 79 1.59 -10.79 3.03
CA SER A 79 2.68 -10.01 2.48
C SER A 79 3.26 -9.13 3.59
N ALA A 80 4.59 -9.05 3.67
CA ALA A 80 5.27 -8.15 4.59
C ALA A 80 5.23 -6.73 4.04
N ASP A 81 4.59 -5.83 4.77
CA ASP A 81 4.55 -4.39 4.50
C ASP A 81 5.38 -3.63 5.53
N ARG A 82 6.02 -2.54 5.08
CA ARG A 82 6.74 -1.63 5.96
C ARG A 82 5.77 -0.54 6.42
N ILE A 83 5.58 -0.40 7.72
CA ILE A 83 4.71 0.65 8.30
C ILE A 83 5.21 2.02 7.82
N ASN A 84 6.50 2.29 8.01
CA ASN A 84 7.21 3.38 7.36
C ASN A 84 7.85 2.92 6.05
N SER A 85 7.26 3.32 4.93
CA SER A 85 7.72 3.01 3.56
C SER A 85 9.08 3.60 3.18
N ASP A 86 9.57 4.60 3.92
CA ASP A 86 10.90 5.18 3.78
C ASP A 86 11.96 4.48 4.63
N GLY A 87 11.54 3.64 5.58
CA GLY A 87 12.43 2.86 6.44
C GLY A 87 12.88 1.51 5.87
N HIS A 88 13.51 0.70 6.72
CA HIS A 88 14.11 -0.59 6.37
C HIS A 88 13.24 -1.77 6.85
N TYR A 89 13.65 -3.00 6.53
CA TYR A 89 13.06 -4.21 7.10
C TYR A 89 13.68 -4.44 8.49
N GLU A 90 12.99 -3.99 9.52
CA GLU A 90 13.47 -4.00 10.90
C GLU A 90 12.34 -4.29 11.89
N VAL A 91 12.71 -4.73 13.09
CA VAL A 91 11.76 -4.99 14.17
C VAL A 91 11.01 -3.69 14.48
N GLY A 92 9.68 -3.77 14.58
CA GLY A 92 8.82 -2.61 14.84
C GLY A 92 8.42 -1.81 13.59
N ASN A 93 9.03 -2.06 12.42
CA ASN A 93 8.63 -1.42 11.15
C ASN A 93 7.89 -2.39 10.20
N LEU A 94 7.59 -3.61 10.62
CA LEU A 94 6.91 -4.62 9.80
C LEU A 94 5.52 -4.95 10.30
N GLN A 95 4.61 -5.13 9.36
CA GLN A 95 3.26 -5.65 9.57
C GLN A 95 2.90 -6.64 8.46
N LEU A 96 2.01 -7.58 8.74
CA LEU A 96 1.51 -8.52 7.72
C LEU A 96 0.16 -8.07 7.19
N VAL A 97 0.05 -7.96 5.87
CA VAL A 97 -1.16 -7.51 5.18
C VAL A 97 -1.53 -8.49 4.07
N CYS A 98 -2.76 -8.41 3.55
CA CYS A 98 -3.08 -9.10 2.30
C CYS A 98 -2.22 -8.51 1.16
N ARG A 99 -1.79 -9.36 0.22
CA ARG A 99 -0.95 -8.95 -0.92
C ARG A 99 -1.55 -7.78 -1.72
N PHE A 100 -2.86 -7.76 -1.95
CA PHE A 100 -3.49 -6.64 -2.67
C PHE A 100 -3.41 -5.33 -1.88
N VAL A 101 -3.48 -5.41 -0.54
CA VAL A 101 -3.42 -4.24 0.35
C VAL A 101 -2.03 -3.62 0.30
N ASN A 102 -0.96 -4.44 0.33
CA ASN A 102 0.41 -3.96 0.15
C ASN A 102 0.57 -3.28 -1.24
N PHE A 103 0.01 -3.91 -2.28
CA PHE A 103 0.03 -3.37 -3.63
C PHE A 103 -0.73 -2.03 -3.76
N TRP A 104 -1.78 -1.81 -2.97
CA TRP A 104 -2.51 -0.53 -2.97
C TRP A 104 -1.79 0.54 -2.14
N LYS A 105 -1.25 0.17 -0.97
CA LYS A 105 -0.52 1.10 -0.11
C LYS A 105 0.73 1.66 -0.79
N GLN A 106 1.51 0.83 -1.50
CA GLN A 106 2.75 1.25 -2.16
C GLN A 106 3.67 2.01 -1.17
N ALA A 107 3.97 3.28 -1.49
CA ALA A 107 4.77 4.18 -0.66
C ALA A 107 3.91 5.18 0.14
N MET A 108 2.58 5.07 0.10
CA MET A 108 1.69 5.92 0.88
C MET A 108 1.98 5.75 2.38
N PRO A 109 1.93 6.86 3.16
CA PRO A 109 1.94 6.77 4.62
C PRO A 109 0.85 5.82 5.14
N ASP A 110 1.21 4.99 6.12
CA ASP A 110 0.31 3.93 6.63
C ASP A 110 -0.97 4.49 7.26
N ASP A 111 -0.86 5.59 7.99
CA ASP A 111 -1.97 6.30 8.61
C ASP A 111 -2.95 6.86 7.59
N GLU A 112 -2.45 7.51 6.54
CA GLU A 112 -3.26 8.04 5.45
C GLU A 112 -3.97 6.92 4.69
N PHE A 113 -3.27 5.81 4.43
CA PHE A 113 -3.87 4.67 3.76
C PHE A 113 -4.98 4.02 4.60
N ARG A 114 -4.77 3.86 5.92
CA ARG A 114 -5.82 3.39 6.85
C ARG A 114 -7.03 4.30 6.84
N ARG A 115 -6.82 5.62 6.84
CA ARG A 115 -7.91 6.62 6.76
C ARG A 115 -8.74 6.43 5.48
N LEU A 116 -8.09 6.26 4.33
CA LEU A 116 -8.78 6.03 3.05
C LEU A 116 -9.54 4.70 3.04
N ILE A 117 -8.96 3.63 3.58
CA ILE A 117 -9.66 2.34 3.73
C ILE A 117 -10.88 2.46 4.62
N GLN A 118 -10.83 3.26 5.68
CA GLN A 118 -11.99 3.50 6.54
C GLN A 118 -13.12 4.22 5.80
N ILE A 119 -12.79 5.24 5.00
CA ILE A 119 -13.78 5.93 4.15
C ILE A 119 -14.48 4.94 3.20
N VAL A 120 -13.74 4.01 2.59
CA VAL A 120 -14.30 2.98 1.70
C VAL A 120 -15.25 2.01 2.43
N ARG A 121 -15.08 1.82 3.74
CA ARG A 121 -15.96 0.94 4.54
C ARG A 121 -17.25 1.60 4.98
N GLU A 122 -17.21 2.92 5.11
CA GLU A 122 -18.31 3.74 5.59
C GLU A 122 -19.15 4.33 4.44
N SER A 123 -18.69 4.17 3.18
CA SER A 123 -19.37 4.63 1.97
C SER A 123 -20.60 3.79 1.59
#